data_AF-A0A2W2CH37-F1
#
_entry.id   AF-A0A2W2CH37-F1
#
_cell.length_a   1.000
_cell.length_b   1.000
_cell.length_c   1.000
_cell.angle_alpha   90.00
_cell.angle_beta   90.00
_cell.angle_gamma   90.00
#
_symmetry.space_group_name_H-M   'P 1'
#
loop_
_entity.id
_entity.type
_entity.pdbx_description
1 polymer ?
#
loop_
_entity_poly.entity_id
_entity_poly.type
_entity_poly.pdbx_seq_one_letter_code
_entity_poly.pdbx_strand_id
1 'polypeptide(L)'
;MLDVLCAQQIRQDIAEGLPAGTRLAHKNGWVRGVRHGAAVIFPDDAPAYLLVVCTSRPVPDDQPSGRVDRSARHLVADISALVWRHRHDL
;
A
#
# COMPACT_ATOMS: atom_id res chain seq x y z
N MET A 1 -11.58 4.81 -15.28
CA MET A 1 -10.99 5.12 -13.96
C MET A 1 -10.02 4.04 -13.50
N LEU A 2 -10.40 2.75 -13.51
CA LEU A 2 -9.49 1.65 -13.12
C LEU A 2 -8.21 1.59 -13.96
N ASP A 3 -8.26 1.85 -15.26
CA ASP A 3 -7.07 1.83 -16.12
C ASP A 3 -6.00 2.83 -15.68
N VAL A 4 -6.41 4.02 -15.26
CA VAL A 4 -5.51 5.06 -14.73
C VAL A 4 -4.85 4.59 -13.44
N LEU A 5 -5.61 3.94 -12.56
CA LEU A 5 -5.09 3.41 -11.29
C LEU A 5 -4.21 2.17 -11.50
N CYS A 6 -4.48 1.36 -12.51
CA CYS A 6 -3.62 0.24 -12.93
C CYS A 6 -2.28 0.74 -13.52
N ALA A 7 -2.29 1.90 -14.17
CA ALA A 7 -1.10 2.53 -14.75
C ALA A 7 -0.28 3.36 -13.75
N GLN A 8 -0.52 3.23 -12.44
CA GLN A 8 0.25 3.96 -11.42
C GLN A 8 1.74 3.58 -11.44
N GLN A 9 2.60 4.61 -11.50
CA GLN A 9 4.05 4.43 -11.62
C GLN A 9 4.74 4.39 -10.24
N ILE A 10 4.16 5.02 -9.22
CA ILE A 10 4.72 5.02 -7.86
C ILE A 10 4.28 3.75 -7.12
N ARG A 11 4.95 2.65 -7.40
CA ARG A 11 4.63 1.30 -6.87
C ARG A 11 5.22 1.01 -5.48
N GLN A 12 5.17 2.00 -4.58
CA GLN A 12 5.52 1.82 -3.16
C GLN A 12 4.29 1.30 -2.38
N ASP A 13 4.44 1.00 -1.09
CA ASP A 13 3.35 0.65 -0.17
C ASP A 13 2.74 -0.73 -0.44
N ILE A 14 1.43 -0.77 -0.70
CA ILE A 14 0.68 -1.99 -0.94
C ILE A 14 1.32 -2.82 -2.05
N ALA A 15 1.79 -2.16 -3.13
CA ALA A 15 2.41 -2.82 -4.26
C ALA A 15 3.71 -3.57 -3.90
N GLU A 16 4.43 -3.15 -2.86
CA GLU A 16 5.69 -3.80 -2.43
C GLU A 16 5.46 -5.07 -1.63
N GLY A 17 4.28 -5.21 -1.02
CA GLY A 17 3.88 -6.44 -0.33
C GLY A 17 3.35 -7.54 -1.25
N LEU A 18 3.22 -7.26 -2.55
CA LEU A 18 2.65 -8.20 -3.53
C LEU A 18 3.75 -8.86 -4.37
N PRO A 19 3.50 -10.07 -4.90
CA PRO A 19 4.36 -10.66 -5.92
C PRO A 19 4.58 -9.72 -7.12
N ALA A 20 5.75 -9.83 -7.75
CA ALA A 20 6.05 -9.06 -8.95
C ALA A 20 5.04 -9.40 -10.06
N GLY A 21 4.52 -8.38 -10.73
CA GLY A 21 3.54 -8.54 -11.81
C GLY A 21 2.08 -8.64 -11.36
N THR A 22 1.79 -8.72 -10.06
CA THR A 22 0.40 -8.70 -9.57
C THR A 22 -0.31 -7.43 -10.07
N ARG A 23 -1.42 -7.63 -10.79
CA ARG A 23 -2.25 -6.53 -11.27
C ARG A 23 -2.95 -5.90 -10.07
N LEU A 24 -2.84 -4.58 -9.94
CA LEU A 24 -3.57 -3.80 -8.95
C LEU A 24 -3.95 -2.44 -9.52
N ALA A 25 -5.14 -1.97 -9.18
CA ALA A 25 -5.56 -0.59 -9.39
C ALA A 25 -5.36 0.16 -8.06
N HIS A 26 -4.40 1.08 -7.97
CA HIS A 26 -4.06 1.68 -6.68
C HIS A 26 -3.75 3.18 -6.70
N LYS A 27 -3.89 3.78 -5.52
CA LYS A 27 -3.39 5.12 -5.20
C LYS A 27 -2.78 5.11 -3.82
N ASN A 28 -1.55 5.60 -3.73
CA ASN A 28 -0.86 5.88 -2.47
C ASN A 28 -0.56 7.38 -2.32
N GLY A 29 -0.25 7.79 -1.10
CA GLY A 29 0.10 9.17 -0.78
C GLY A 29 0.72 9.28 0.60
N TRP A 30 1.55 10.30 0.76
CA TRP A 30 2.17 10.63 2.03
C TRP A 30 2.27 12.15 2.18
N VAL A 31 2.01 12.60 3.39
CA VAL A 31 2.21 13.96 3.85
C VAL A 31 2.88 13.89 5.22
N ARG A 32 3.22 15.02 5.81
CA ARG A 32 3.82 15.06 7.15
C ARG A 32 2.94 14.31 8.16
N GLY A 33 3.49 13.24 8.73
CA GLY A 33 2.81 12.44 9.76
C GLY A 33 1.71 11.50 9.29
N VAL A 34 1.46 11.39 7.97
CA VAL A 34 0.44 10.49 7.42
C VAL A 34 0.96 9.81 6.15
N ARG A 35 0.81 8.48 6.07
CA ARG A 35 1.02 7.70 4.84
C ARG A 35 -0.16 6.76 4.64
N HIS A 36 -0.69 6.72 3.42
CA HIS A 36 -1.88 5.97 3.09
C HIS A 36 -1.79 5.28 1.72
N GLY A 37 -2.54 4.20 1.56
CA GLY A 37 -2.69 3.47 0.30
C GLY A 37 -4.06 2.83 0.20
N ALA A 38 -4.65 2.86 -0.98
CA ALA A 38 -5.87 2.15 -1.33
C ALA A 38 -5.65 1.40 -2.65
N ALA A 39 -6.00 0.12 -2.69
CA ALA A 39 -5.81 -0.72 -3.87
C ALA A 39 -6.92 -1.76 -4.02
N VAL A 40 -7.38 -1.96 -5.26
CA VAL A 40 -8.04 -3.20 -5.67
C VAL A 40 -6.96 -4.12 -6.24
N ILE A 41 -6.78 -5.29 -5.62
CA ILE A 41 -5.80 -6.30 -6.01
C ILE A 41 -6.52 -7.39 -6.80
N PHE A 42 -5.91 -7.86 -7.88
CA PHE A 42 -6.44 -8.93 -8.72
C PHE A 42 -5.48 -10.13 -8.67
N PRO A 43 -5.65 -11.06 -7.71
CA PRO A 43 -4.96 -12.35 -7.74
C PRO A 43 -5.43 -13.19 -8.93
N ASP A 44 -4.57 -14.10 -9.40
CA ASP A 44 -4.94 -15.06 -10.46
C ASP A 44 -5.64 -16.31 -9.89
N ASP A 45 -5.61 -16.51 -8.57
CA ASP A 45 -6.05 -17.73 -7.87
C ASP A 45 -7.09 -17.48 -6.75
N ALA A 46 -7.56 -16.25 -6.60
CA ALA A 46 -8.57 -15.86 -5.61
C ALA A 46 -9.41 -14.69 -6.15
N PRO A 47 -10.61 -14.44 -5.60
CA PRO A 47 -11.37 -13.24 -5.92
C PRO A 47 -10.56 -11.95 -5.71
N ALA A 48 -10.85 -10.93 -6.51
CA ALA A 48 -10.27 -9.61 -6.30
C ALA A 48 -10.69 -9.04 -4.94
N TYR A 49 -9.79 -8.32 -4.27
CA TYR A 49 -10.05 -7.75 -2.95
C TYR A 49 -9.59 -6.29 -2.86
N LEU A 50 -10.23 -5.54 -1.96
CA LEU A 50 -9.88 -4.15 -1.64
C LEU A 50 -9.05 -4.12 -0.36
N LEU A 51 -7.90 -3.44 -0.41
CA LEU A 51 -7.10 -3.12 0.78
C LEU A 51 -6.93 -1.61 0.90
N VAL A 52 -7.25 -1.07 2.07
CA VAL A 52 -7.00 0.32 2.43
C VAL A 52 -6.20 0.35 3.72
N VAL A 53 -5.06 1.02 3.71
CA VAL A 53 -4.20 1.22 4.88
C VAL A 53 -3.91 2.69 5.04
N CYS A 54 -4.13 3.22 6.23
CA CYS A 54 -3.75 4.58 6.60
C CYS A 54 -3.02 4.54 7.93
N THR A 55 -1.80 5.08 7.94
CA THR A 55 -0.98 5.20 9.13
C THR A 55 -0.83 6.67 9.47
N SER A 56 -0.92 7.00 10.75
CA SER A 56 -0.69 8.34 11.25
C SER A 56 0.22 8.29 12.47
N ARG A 57 1.15 9.24 12.56
CA ARG A 57 2.01 9.43 13.72
C ARG A 57 2.38 10.89 13.86
N PRO A 58 2.38 11.45 15.08
CA PRO A 58 2.93 12.79 15.32
C PRO A 58 4.41 12.85 14.91
N VAL A 59 4.76 13.85 14.10
CA VAL A 59 6.15 14.15 13.70
C VAL A 59 6.44 15.60 14.12
N PRO A 60 7.25 15.82 15.17
CA PRO A 60 7.63 17.16 15.62
C PRO A 60 8.27 18.01 14.53
N ASP A 61 8.01 19.32 14.50
CA ASP A 61 8.39 20.23 13.41
C ASP A 61 9.87 20.21 13.04
N ASP A 62 10.72 19.96 14.02
CA ASP A 62 12.18 19.87 13.93
C ASP A 62 12.72 18.49 13.48
N GLN A 63 11.88 17.45 13.40
CA GLN A 63 12.30 16.12 12.98
C GLN A 63 12.16 15.88 11.48
N PRO A 64 13.20 15.33 10.82
CA PRO A 64 13.10 14.88 9.43
C PRO A 64 12.05 13.76 9.30
N SER A 65 11.06 13.96 8.42
CA SER A 65 10.00 12.98 8.18
C SER A 65 10.48 11.66 7.56
N GLY A 66 11.68 11.62 7.00
CA GLY A 66 12.17 10.49 6.19
C GLY A 66 12.30 9.15 6.92
N ARG A 67 12.69 9.13 8.21
CA ARG A 67 12.76 7.86 8.97
C ARG A 67 11.36 7.31 9.28
N VAL A 68 10.46 8.18 9.74
CA VAL A 68 9.07 7.81 10.06
C VAL A 68 8.34 7.35 8.79
N ASP A 69 8.52 8.06 7.67
CA ASP A 69 7.94 7.69 6.38
C ASP A 69 8.39 6.31 5.91
N ARG A 70 9.68 5.99 6.06
CA ARG A 70 10.22 4.66 5.71
C ARG A 70 9.59 3.54 6.56
N SER A 71 9.51 3.73 7.87
CA SER A 71 8.87 2.74 8.75
C SER A 71 7.39 2.57 8.43
N ALA A 72 6.68 3.65 8.12
CA ALA A 72 5.28 3.59 7.70
C ALA A 72 5.11 2.85 6.36
N ARG A 73 5.96 3.13 5.36
CA ARG A 73 5.97 2.41 4.08
C ARG A 73 6.18 0.91 4.27
N HIS A 74 7.17 0.52 5.08
CA HIS A 74 7.44 -0.90 5.37
C HIS A 74 6.23 -1.56 6.04
N LEU A 75 5.62 -0.90 7.03
CA LEU A 75 4.41 -1.42 7.68
C LEU A 75 3.26 -1.63 6.70
N VAL A 76 3.03 -0.68 5.78
CA VAL A 76 1.99 -0.83 4.75
C VAL A 76 2.29 -2.02 3.82
N ALA A 77 3.54 -2.20 3.42
CA ALA A 77 3.97 -3.34 2.62
C ALA A 77 3.79 -4.68 3.37
N ASP A 78 4.15 -4.72 4.66
CA ASP A 78 4.01 -5.92 5.50
C ASP A 78 2.53 -6.32 5.68
N ILE A 79 1.64 -5.34 5.91
CA ILE A 79 0.20 -5.58 5.96
C ILE A 79 -0.30 -6.14 4.62
N SER A 80 0.13 -5.55 3.49
CA SER A 80 -0.23 -6.05 2.16
C SER A 80 0.21 -7.50 1.94
N ALA A 81 1.44 -7.83 2.33
CA ALA A 81 1.97 -9.20 2.23
C ALA A 81 1.21 -10.18 3.12
N LEU A 82 0.81 -9.76 4.33
CA LEU A 82 -0.02 -10.58 5.22
C LEU A 82 -1.39 -10.86 4.61
N VAL A 83 -2.08 -9.83 4.12
CA VAL A 83 -3.40 -9.98 3.48
C VAL A 83 -3.29 -10.84 2.23
N TRP A 84 -2.25 -10.66 1.41
CA TRP A 84 -1.99 -11.50 0.24
C TRP A 84 -1.87 -12.98 0.62
N ARG A 85 -1.15 -13.33 1.70
CA ARG A 85 -1.03 -14.72 2.15
C ARG A 85 -2.38 -15.35 2.55
N HIS A 86 -3.31 -14.54 3.05
CA HIS A 86 -4.64 -14.97 3.48
C HIS A 86 -5.74 -14.72 2.43
N ARG A 87 -5.39 -14.39 1.18
CA ARG A 87 -6.36 -14.01 0.14
C ARG A 87 -7.45 -15.04 -0.17
N HIS A 88 -7.22 -16.31 0.14
CA HIS A 88 -8.21 -17.38 -0.04
C HIS A 88 -9.26 -17.44 1.09
N ASP A 89 -9.02 -16.71 2.19
CA ASP A 89 -9.85 -16.67 3.39
C ASP A 89 -10.55 -15.30 3.57
N LEU A 90 -10.48 -14.41 2.57
CA LEU A 90 -11.04 -13.05 2.60
C LEU A 90 -12.54 -13.01 2.30
#